data_AF-A0A9D3N071-F1
#
_entry.id   AF-A0A9D3N071-F1
#
_cell.length_a   1.000
_cell.length_b   1.000
_cell.length_c   1.000
_cell.angle_alpha   90.00
_cell.angle_beta   90.00
_cell.angle_gamma   90.00
#
_symmetry.space_group_name_H-M   'P 1'
#
loop_
_entity.id
_entity.type
_entity.pdbx_description
1 polymer ?
#
loop_
_entity_poly.entity_id
_entity_poly.type
_entity_poly.pdbx_seq_one_letter_code
_entity_poly.pdbx_strand_id
1 'polypeptide(L)'
;MMTTLTREPLSLSHWLCRMPFCRLKLYEGHVLVADSGVVIDTTMRGGRLGVFCFSQENIIWSNLGYRCNDTVPDDFSAYRKQVQMDLQV
;
A
#
# COMPACT_ATOMS: atom_id res chain seq x y z
N MET A 1 23.53 -4.18 6.22
CA MET A 1 23.27 -5.61 5.96
C MET A 1 21.77 -5.86 6.14
N MET A 2 21.00 -5.91 5.05
CA MET A 2 19.67 -6.51 5.04
C MET A 2 19.69 -7.60 3.98
N THR A 3 20.32 -8.72 4.34
CA THR A 3 20.23 -9.97 3.60
C THR A 3 18.99 -10.70 4.06
N THR A 4 17.88 -10.50 3.36
CA THR A 4 16.81 -11.51 3.32
C THR A 4 16.30 -11.57 1.89
N LEU A 5 16.82 -12.53 1.12
CA LEU A 5 16.16 -13.02 -0.09
C LEU A 5 14.74 -13.43 0.32
N THR A 6 13.73 -12.70 -0.12
CA THR A 6 12.43 -13.33 -0.34
C THR A 6 12.63 -14.23 -1.55
N ARG A 7 12.58 -15.53 -1.32
CA ARG A 7 12.83 -16.56 -2.32
C ARG A 7 11.69 -16.65 -3.35
N GLU A 8 10.59 -15.94 -3.08
CA GLU A 8 9.39 -15.87 -3.88
C GLU A 8 9.11 -14.43 -4.38
N PRO A 9 8.56 -14.25 -5.59
CA PRO A 9 8.21 -12.94 -6.12
C PRO A 9 7.12 -12.29 -5.26
N LEU A 10 7.43 -11.14 -4.68
CA LEU A 10 6.46 -10.36 -3.92
C LEU A 10 5.44 -9.72 -4.88
N SER A 11 4.17 -10.05 -4.69
CA SER A 11 3.07 -9.45 -5.44
C SER A 11 2.48 -8.28 -4.65
N LEU A 12 2.42 -7.14 -5.32
CA LEU A 12 1.85 -5.91 -4.82
C LEU A 12 0.47 -5.77 -5.46
N SER A 13 -0.57 -6.09 -4.69
CA SER A 13 -1.92 -6.31 -5.23
C SER A 13 -2.86 -5.12 -5.00
N HIS A 14 -2.56 -4.25 -4.03
CA HIS A 14 -3.43 -3.12 -3.70
C HIS A 14 -2.63 -1.89 -3.30
N TRP A 15 -2.70 -0.87 -4.16
CA TRP A 15 -2.48 0.53 -3.79
C TRP A 15 -3.77 1.28 -3.99
N LEU A 16 -4.43 1.62 -2.89
CA LEU A 16 -5.58 2.51 -2.88
C LEU A 16 -5.09 3.83 -2.31
N CYS A 17 -4.57 4.73 -3.14
CA CYS A 17 -4.21 6.08 -2.72
C CYS A 17 -5.28 7.04 -3.25
N ARG A 18 -6.41 7.09 -2.54
CA ARG A 18 -7.54 7.99 -2.80
C ARG A 18 -7.50 9.05 -1.71
N MET A 19 -7.12 10.27 -2.06
CA MET A 19 -7.01 11.41 -1.16
C MET A 19 -8.07 11.46 -0.04
N PRO A 20 -7.68 11.43 1.25
CA PRO A 20 -6.33 11.32 1.82
C PRO A 20 -5.91 9.90 2.23
N PHE A 21 -6.61 8.86 1.80
CA PHE A 21 -6.38 7.47 2.21
C PHE A 21 -5.36 6.77 1.30
N CYS A 22 -4.28 6.23 1.88
CA CYS A 22 -3.32 5.37 1.20
C CYS A 22 -3.10 4.07 2.00
N ARG A 23 -3.16 2.91 1.32
CA ARG A 23 -2.86 1.59 1.90
C ARG A 23 -2.10 0.73 0.89
N LEU A 24 -1.05 0.09 1.38
CA LEU A 24 -0.18 -0.83 0.66
C LEU A 24 -0.25 -2.21 1.32
N LYS A 25 -0.48 -3.25 0.52
CA LYS A 25 -0.36 -4.64 0.95
C LYS A 25 0.64 -5.38 0.08
N LEU A 26 1.52 -6.12 0.74
CA LEU A 26 2.58 -6.91 0.15
C LEU A 26 2.32 -8.38 0.42
N TYR A 27 2.29 -9.19 -0.64
CA TYR A 27 2.04 -10.62 -0.56
C TYR A 27 3.24 -11.40 -1.06
N GLU A 28 3.56 -12.50 -0.38
CA GLU A 28 4.48 -13.54 -0.84
C GLU A 28 3.63 -14.76 -1.23
N GLY A 29 3.41 -14.96 -2.53
CA GLY A 29 2.42 -15.92 -3.03
C GLY A 29 1.00 -15.57 -2.56
N HIS A 30 0.42 -16.43 -1.71
CA HIS A 30 -0.91 -16.23 -1.11
C HIS A 30 -0.87 -15.65 0.31
N VAL A 31 0.32 -15.45 0.88
CA VAL A 31 0.49 -15.02 2.27
C VAL A 31 0.73 -13.51 2.30
N LEU A 32 -0.03 -12.80 3.13
CA LEU A 32 0.22 -11.37 3.40
C LEU A 32 1.46 -11.26 4.29
N VAL A 33 2.52 -10.63 3.78
CA VAL A 33 3.79 -10.46 4.51
C VAL A 33 3.94 -9.07 5.10
N ALA A 34 3.33 -8.05 4.49
CA ALA A 34 3.30 -6.71 5.05
C ALA A 34 2.03 -5.96 4.66
N ASP A 35 1.49 -5.19 5.60
CA ASP A 35 0.39 -4.24 5.40
C ASP A 35 0.82 -2.91 6.02
N SER A 36 0.72 -1.82 5.25
CA SER A 36 0.98 -0.47 5.77
C SER A 36 -0.10 -0.02 6.74
N GLY A 37 -1.27 -0.66 6.72
CA GLY A 37 -2.47 -0.14 7.35
C GLY A 37 -2.99 1.11 6.64
N VAL A 38 -3.90 1.81 7.31
CA VAL A 38 -4.51 3.04 6.81
C VAL A 38 -3.57 4.21 7.08
N VAL A 39 -2.99 4.78 6.01
CA VAL A 39 -2.19 6.00 6.08
C VAL A 39 -3.02 7.15 5.55
N ILE A 40 -3.14 8.22 6.35
CA ILE A 40 -3.83 9.45 5.93
C ILE A 40 -2.78 10.49 5.54
N ASP A 41 -2.66 10.79 4.25
CA ASP A 41 -1.80 11.83 3.73
C ASP A 41 -2.52 12.67 2.66
N THR A 42 -2.40 13.99 2.77
CA THR A 42 -2.98 14.97 1.85
C THR A 42 -1.95 15.64 0.94
N THR A 43 -0.67 15.34 1.10
CA THR A 43 0.41 16.01 0.36
C THR A 43 0.37 15.70 -1.14
N MET A 44 0.01 14.47 -1.53
CA MET A 44 -0.05 14.05 -2.93
C MET A 44 -1.49 13.83 -3.40
N ARG A 45 -2.05 14.78 -4.15
CA ARG A 45 -3.45 14.76 -4.62
C ARG A 45 -3.77 13.80 -5.77
N GLY A 46 -2.81 12.96 -6.14
CA GLY A 46 -2.79 12.16 -7.35
C GLY A 46 -1.41 12.15 -7.98
N GLY A 47 -1.24 11.43 -9.08
CA GLY A 47 0.05 11.34 -9.76
C GLY A 47 0.15 10.17 -10.74
N ARG A 48 1.37 9.93 -11.21
CA ARG A 48 1.72 8.77 -12.05
C ARG A 48 2.24 7.64 -11.16
N LEU A 49 1.94 6.40 -11.53
CA LEU A 49 2.47 5.21 -10.87
C LEU A 49 3.80 4.81 -11.51
N GLY A 50 4.75 4.38 -10.67
CA GLY A 50 6.07 3.94 -11.11
C GLY A 50 6.71 3.01 -10.09
N VAL A 51 7.75 2.30 -10.53
CA VAL A 51 8.56 1.41 -9.69
C VAL A 51 9.84 2.13 -9.27
N PHE A 52 10.33 1.85 -8.06
CA PHE A 52 11.53 2.46 -7.51
C PHE A 52 12.48 1.38 -7.02
N CYS A 53 13.79 1.58 -7.26
CA CYS A 53 14.87 0.73 -6.78
C CYS A 53 16.00 1.64 -6.27
N PHE A 54 16.66 1.23 -5.19
CA PHE A 54 17.85 1.87 -4.69
C PHE A 54 18.93 0.83 -4.37
N SER A 55 20.08 0.92 -5.05
CA SER A 55 21.27 0.09 -4.81
C SER A 55 21.05 -1.44 -4.83
N GLN A 56 20.06 -1.92 -5.59
CA GLN A 56 19.72 -3.34 -5.66
C GLN A 56 19.71 -3.82 -7.11
N GLU A 57 20.45 -4.88 -7.41
CA GLU A 57 20.49 -5.52 -8.72
C GLU A 57 19.49 -6.67 -8.84
N ASN A 58 19.16 -7.05 -10.09
CA ASN A 58 18.28 -8.18 -10.43
C ASN A 58 16.83 -8.10 -9.91
N ILE A 59 16.26 -6.89 -9.82
CA ILE A 59 14.83 -6.72 -9.51
C ILE A 59 13.99 -6.94 -10.78
N ILE A 60 13.02 -7.84 -10.70
CA ILE A 60 12.02 -8.07 -11.74
C ILE A 60 10.68 -7.52 -11.27
N TRP A 61 10.12 -6.57 -12.01
CA TRP A 61 8.72 -6.16 -11.87
C TRP A 61 7.92 -6.76 -13.01
N SER A 62 7.00 -7.68 -12.68
CA SER A 62 6.17 -8.37 -13.65
C SER A 62 4.71 -8.37 -13.20
N ASN A 63 3.79 -8.55 -14.15
CA ASN A 63 2.34 -8.57 -13.89
C ASN A 63 1.81 -7.31 -13.19
N LEU A 64 2.37 -6.13 -13.55
CA LEU A 64 1.92 -4.85 -13.00
C LEU A 64 0.53 -4.51 -13.55
N GLY A 65 -0.46 -4.42 -12.67
CA GLY A 65 -1.81 -3.98 -12.98
C GLY A 65 -2.19 -2.78 -12.13
N TYR A 66 -2.81 -1.76 -12.74
CA TYR A 66 -3.44 -0.67 -12.01
C TYR A 66 -4.93 -0.64 -12.35
N ARG A 67 -5.75 -0.24 -11.37
CA ARG A 67 -7.17 0.05 -11.57
C ARG A 67 -7.51 1.35 -10.87
N CYS A 68 -8.33 2.16 -11.54
CA CYS A 68 -8.95 3.32 -10.94
C CYS A 68 -10.20 2.85 -10.20
N ASN A 69 -10.13 2.76 -8.87
CA ASN A 69 -11.30 2.48 -8.04
C ASN A 69 -11.86 3.80 -7.52
N ASP A 70 -13.09 4.10 -7.90
CA ASP A 70 -13.82 5.28 -7.41
C ASP A 70 -14.56 5.05 -6.09
N THR A 71 -14.64 3.79 -5.65
CA THR A 71 -15.30 3.38 -4.43
C THR A 71 -14.33 3.44 -3.24
N VAL A 72 -14.76 4.10 -2.17
CA VAL A 72 -14.01 4.15 -0.90
C VAL A 72 -14.27 2.85 -0.13
N PRO A 73 -13.23 2.14 0.33
CA PRO A 73 -13.42 0.91 1.11
C PRO A 73 -14.04 1.20 2.49
N ASP A 74 -14.85 0.27 3.00
CA ASP A 74 -15.50 0.38 4.31
C ASP A 74 -14.49 0.56 5.46
N ASP A 75 -13.28 0.02 5.33
CA ASP A 75 -12.17 0.17 6.28
C ASP A 75 -11.84 1.65 6.59
N PHE A 76 -12.05 2.57 5.63
CA PHE A 76 -11.86 4.00 5.85
C PHE A 76 -12.84 4.57 6.88
N SER A 77 -14.10 4.11 6.83
CA SER A 77 -15.15 4.56 7.74
C SER A 77 -14.90 4.12 9.18
N ALA A 78 -14.35 2.92 9.36
CA ALA A 78 -13.96 2.39 10.66
C ALA A 78 -12.78 3.17 11.25
N TYR A 79 -11.74 3.44 10.45
CA TYR A 79 -10.59 4.24 10.90
C TYR A 79 -11.00 5.67 11.29
N ARG A 80 -11.89 6.32 10.52
CA ARG A 80 -12.42 7.64 10.86
C ARG A 80 -13.14 7.64 12.21
N LYS A 81 -13.93 6.61 12.51
CA LYS A 81 -14.62 6.47 13.81
C LYS A 81 -13.62 6.31 14.95
N GLN A 82 -12.52 5.57 14.73
CA GLN A 82 -11.50 5.33 15.74
C GLN A 82 -10.68 6.60 16.06
N VAL A 83 -10.24 7.34 15.03
CA VAL A 83 -9.57 8.66 15.24
C VAL A 83 -10.49 9.66 15.94
N GLN A 84 -11.79 9.63 15.65
CA GLN A 84 -12.75 10.51 16.30
C GLN A 84 -13.04 10.12 17.76
N MET A 85 -12.76 8.88 18.17
CA MET A 85 -12.84 8.44 19.57
C MET A 85 -11.58 8.78 20.38
N ASP A 86 -10.39 8.74 19.78
CA ASP A 86 -9.13 9.12 20.45
C ASP A 86 -9.00 10.64 20.71
N LEU A 87 -9.83 11.47 20.06
CA LEU A 87 -9.90 12.92 20.26
C LEU A 87 -10.94 13.36 21.32
N GLN A 88 -11.57 12.43 22.04
CA GLN A 88 -12.51 12.72 23.14
C GLN A 88 -11.98 12.30 24.52
N VAL A 89 -10.69 12.52 24.80
CA VAL A 89 -10.11 12.48 26.17
C VAL A 89 -9.73 13.89 26.62
#